data_AF-A0A7C4WZW9-F1
#
_entry.id   AF-A0A7C4WZW9-F1
#
_cell.length_a   1.000
_cell.length_b   1.000
_cell.length_c   1.000
_cell.angle_alpha   90.00
_cell.angle_beta   90.00
_cell.angle_gamma   90.00
#
_symmetry.space_group_name_H-M   'P 1'
#
loop_
_entity.id
_entity.type
_entity.pdbx_description
1 polymer ?
#
loop_
_entity_poly.entity_id
_entity_poly.type
_entity_poly.pdbx_seq_one_letter_code
_entity_poly.pdbx_strand_id
1 'polypeptide(L)'
;MDEIQKLLWCALAFLAFQLAVAFASWRLARKKGRDTVGWFLAGLLFGIGAFLLLWLLPGLETPGQTKRCVACGALLPWAIKACRVCGAAAGTPQIDPSVEVKRPLRSCFLVAFLIFFLAVVVLGLIGYFGVPDQPVKTNP
;
A
#
# COMPACT_ATOMS: atom_id res chain seq x y z
N MET A 1 -12.04 -26.51 23.19
CA MET A 1 -11.29 -25.58 22.32
C MET A 1 -11.59 -24.20 22.85
N ASP A 2 -10.62 -23.66 23.57
CA ASP A 2 -10.83 -22.52 24.47
C ASP A 2 -11.14 -21.25 23.67
N GLU A 3 -11.93 -20.34 24.24
CA GLU A 3 -12.32 -19.07 23.60
C GLU A 3 -11.09 -18.25 23.16
N ILE A 4 -9.99 -18.35 23.91
CA ILE A 4 -8.69 -17.76 23.58
C ILE A 4 -8.15 -18.28 22.25
N GLN A 5 -8.29 -19.58 21.99
CA GLN A 5 -7.80 -20.21 20.76
C GLN A 5 -8.61 -19.75 19.55
N LYS A 6 -9.93 -19.54 19.70
CA LYS A 6 -10.78 -18.97 18.64
C LYS A 6 -10.37 -17.53 18.31
N LEU A 7 -10.17 -16.69 19.33
CA LEU A 7 -9.70 -15.31 19.17
C LEU A 7 -8.34 -15.24 18.46
N LEU A 8 -7.40 -16.12 18.83
CA LEU A 8 -6.09 -16.20 18.20
C LEU A 8 -6.20 -16.55 16.72
N TRP A 9 -7.01 -17.55 16.36
CA TRP A 9 -7.23 -17.93 14.96
C TRP A 9 -7.90 -16.81 14.14
N CYS A 10 -8.89 -16.12 14.70
CA CYS A 10 -9.51 -14.97 14.07
C CYS A 10 -8.49 -13.84 13.81
N ALA A 11 -7.64 -13.53 14.79
CA ALA A 11 -6.60 -12.52 14.65
C ALA A 11 -5.57 -12.88 13.58
N LEU A 12 -5.11 -14.14 13.53
CA LEU A 12 -4.18 -14.63 12.52
C LEU A 12 -4.80 -14.60 11.11
N ALA A 13 -6.06 -15.01 10.98
CA ALA A 13 -6.77 -14.96 9.70
C ALA A 13 -6.91 -13.52 9.18
N PHE A 14 -7.24 -12.57 10.07
CA PHE A 14 -7.33 -11.16 9.73
C PHE A 14 -5.97 -10.60 9.30
N LEU A 15 -4.89 -10.91 10.03
CA LEU A 15 -3.53 -10.50 9.69
C LEU A 15 -3.12 -11.05 8.31
N ALA A 16 -3.37 -12.34 8.06
CA ALA A 16 -3.05 -12.99 6.79
C ALA A 16 -3.81 -12.33 5.62
N PHE A 17 -5.08 -11.98 5.81
CA PHE A 17 -5.88 -11.24 4.84
C PHE A 17 -5.29 -9.87 4.55
N GLN A 18 -4.92 -9.10 5.57
CA GLN A 18 -4.30 -7.78 5.41
C GLN A 18 -2.96 -7.87 4.65
N LEU A 19 -2.14 -8.87 4.94
CA LEU A 19 -0.89 -9.12 4.22
C LEU A 19 -1.14 -9.46 2.74
N ALA A 20 -2.15 -10.26 2.44
CA ALA A 20 -2.53 -10.57 1.06
C ALA A 20 -2.95 -9.33 0.28
N VAL A 21 -3.75 -8.45 0.89
CA VAL A 21 -4.19 -7.18 0.28
C VAL A 21 -3.02 -6.21 0.09
N ALA A 22 -2.13 -6.10 1.08
CA ALA A 22 -0.91 -5.30 0.97
C ALA A 22 -0.02 -5.78 -0.19
N PHE A 23 0.13 -7.10 -0.35
CA PHE A 23 0.90 -7.69 -1.43
C PHE A 23 0.25 -7.49 -2.81
N ALA A 24 -1.08 -7.57 -2.90
CA ALA A 24 -1.83 -7.25 -4.11
C ALA A 24 -1.66 -5.78 -4.52
N SER A 25 -1.72 -4.87 -3.54
CA SER A 25 -1.50 -3.43 -3.73
C SER A 25 -0.08 -3.14 -4.21
N TRP A 26 0.92 -3.80 -3.63
CA TRP A 26 2.31 -3.73 -4.08
C TRP A 26 2.48 -4.16 -5.54
N ARG A 27 1.90 -5.30 -5.93
CA ARG A 27 1.96 -5.78 -7.33
C ARG A 27 1.29 -4.81 -8.29
N LEU A 28 0.14 -4.25 -7.91
CA LEU A 28 -0.59 -3.30 -8.75
C LEU A 28 0.16 -1.97 -8.88
N ALA A 29 0.79 -1.50 -7.81
CA ALA A 29 1.59 -0.28 -7.82
C ALA A 29 2.80 -0.40 -8.76
N ARG A 30 3.46 -1.57 -8.78
CA ARG A 30 4.55 -1.86 -9.76
C ARG A 30 4.07 -1.72 -11.20
N LYS A 31 2.90 -2.29 -11.50
CA LYS A 31 2.32 -2.23 -12.85
C LYS A 31 1.94 -0.81 -13.26
N LYS A 32 1.53 0.03 -12.30
CA LYS A 32 1.12 1.42 -12.51
C LYS A 32 2.25 2.45 -12.41
N GLY A 33 3.50 2.01 -12.22
CA GLY A 33 4.67 2.90 -12.09
C GLY A 33 4.66 3.77 -10.83
N ARG A 34 3.91 3.35 -9.80
CA ARG A 34 3.73 4.09 -8.54
C ARG A 34 4.62 3.56 -7.43
N ASP A 35 4.65 4.30 -6.33
CA ASP A 35 5.54 4.06 -5.18
C ASP A 35 5.11 2.77 -4.45
N THR A 36 5.83 1.69 -4.73
CA THR A 36 5.50 0.34 -4.25
C THR A 36 5.44 0.22 -2.73
N VAL A 37 6.41 0.82 -2.03
CA VAL A 37 6.50 0.75 -0.57
C VAL A 37 5.35 1.50 0.09
N GLY A 38 5.00 2.68 -0.44
CA GLY A 38 3.88 3.48 0.08
C GLY A 38 2.54 2.75 -0.08
N TRP A 39 2.29 2.15 -1.25
CA TRP A 39 1.06 1.40 -1.51
C TRP A 39 0.98 0.05 -0.79
N PHE A 40 2.12 -0.57 -0.47
CA PHE A 40 2.16 -1.73 0.42
C PHE A 40 1.74 -1.36 1.84
N LEU A 41 2.34 -0.31 2.41
CA LEU A 41 2.00 0.19 3.75
C LEU A 41 0.55 0.67 3.83
N ALA A 42 0.07 1.36 2.80
CA ALA A 42 -1.32 1.78 2.70
C ALA A 42 -2.27 0.57 2.65
N GLY A 43 -1.91 -0.49 1.91
CA GLY A 43 -2.67 -1.75 1.89
C GLY A 43 -2.67 -2.47 3.25
N LEU A 44 -1.57 -2.40 4.00
CA LEU A 44 -1.49 -2.97 5.35
C LEU A 44 -2.39 -2.22 6.36
N LEU A 45 -2.45 -0.89 6.25
CA LEU A 45 -3.19 -0.03 7.19
C LEU A 45 -4.68 0.09 6.85
N PHE A 46 -4.99 0.38 5.59
CA PHE A 46 -6.35 0.66 5.12
C PHE A 46 -7.00 -0.54 4.43
N GLY A 47 -6.30 -1.69 4.37
CA GLY A 47 -6.81 -2.93 3.81
C GLY A 47 -7.31 -2.77 2.38
N ILE A 48 -8.52 -3.28 2.14
CA ILE A 48 -9.12 -3.30 0.81
C ILE A 48 -9.38 -1.89 0.23
N GLY A 49 -9.55 -0.87 1.08
CA GLY A 49 -9.77 0.50 0.64
C GLY A 49 -8.60 1.05 -0.16
N ALA A 50 -7.36 0.83 0.30
CA ALA A 50 -6.16 1.24 -0.44
C ALA A 50 -6.00 0.49 -1.77
N PHE A 51 -6.37 -0.80 -1.79
CA PHE A 51 -6.35 -1.59 -3.02
C PHE A 51 -7.35 -1.07 -4.06
N LEU A 52 -8.60 -0.80 -3.66
CA LEU A 52 -9.63 -0.27 -4.56
C LEU A 52 -9.28 1.13 -5.07
N LEU A 53 -8.78 2.00 -4.20
CA LEU A 53 -8.28 3.31 -4.58
C LEU A 53 -7.18 3.18 -5.64
N LEU A 54 -6.18 2.32 -5.40
CA LEU A 54 -5.12 2.08 -6.35
C LEU A 54 -5.64 1.48 -7.67
N TRP A 55 -6.69 0.67 -7.63
CA TRP A 55 -7.29 0.07 -8.81
C TRP A 55 -8.00 1.11 -9.70
N LEU A 56 -8.73 2.06 -9.09
CA LEU A 56 -9.39 3.16 -9.81
C LEU A 56 -8.39 4.18 -10.38
N LEU A 57 -7.29 4.44 -9.67
CA LEU A 57 -6.36 5.49 -10.07
C LEU A 57 -5.55 5.13 -11.33
N PRO A 58 -5.44 6.01 -12.34
CA PRO A 58 -4.67 5.73 -13.55
C PRO A 58 -3.16 5.61 -13.26
N GLY A 59 -2.44 4.92 -14.15
CA GLY A 59 -0.98 4.83 -14.08
C GLY A 59 -0.32 6.20 -14.29
N LEU A 60 0.81 6.43 -13.64
CA LEU A 60 1.60 7.66 -13.82
C LEU A 60 2.78 7.39 -14.75
N GLU A 61 3.21 8.45 -15.44
CA GLU A 61 4.51 8.47 -16.09
C GLU A 61 5.58 8.73 -15.05
N THR A 62 6.55 7.83 -15.03
CA THR A 62 7.57 7.82 -13.99
C THR A 62 8.90 7.58 -14.69
N PRO A 63 9.81 8.58 -14.73
CA PRO A 63 11.08 8.43 -15.40
C PRO A 63 11.83 7.21 -14.83
N GLY A 64 12.29 6.33 -15.72
CA GLY A 64 12.94 5.07 -15.37
C GLY A 64 12.03 3.87 -15.08
N GLN A 65 10.70 4.04 -14.98
CA GLN A 65 9.76 2.91 -14.83
C GLN A 65 8.74 2.84 -15.96
N THR A 66 8.05 3.94 -16.26
CA THR A 66 6.93 3.99 -17.21
C THR A 66 7.05 5.25 -18.08
N LYS A 67 6.92 5.10 -19.40
CA LYS A 67 6.90 6.18 -20.40
C LYS A 67 5.58 6.17 -21.15
N ARG A 68 5.08 7.33 -21.60
CA ARG A 68 4.02 7.35 -22.62
C ARG A 68 4.58 7.21 -24.03
N CYS A 69 3.82 6.53 -24.88
CA CYS A 69 4.08 6.53 -26.31
C CYS A 69 3.79 7.91 -26.91
N VAL A 70 4.72 8.46 -27.68
CA VAL A 70 4.55 9.76 -28.36
C VAL A 70 3.45 9.69 -29.43
N ALA A 71 3.23 8.52 -30.05
CA ALA A 71 2.26 8.34 -31.13
C ALA A 71 0.82 8.14 -30.64
N CYS A 72 0.61 7.37 -29.57
CA CYS A 72 -0.74 6.99 -29.11
C CYS A 72 -1.04 7.31 -27.64
N GLY A 73 -0.09 7.85 -26.89
CA GLY A 73 -0.28 8.19 -25.48
C GLY A 73 -0.39 6.99 -24.52
N ALA A 74 -0.21 5.76 -24.98
CA ALA A 74 -0.27 4.56 -24.14
C ALA A 74 0.90 4.51 -23.14
N LEU A 75 0.62 4.11 -21.90
CA LEU A 75 1.62 3.88 -20.86
C LEU A 75 2.35 2.56 -21.09
N LEU A 76 3.67 2.65 -21.27
CA LEU A 76 4.57 1.56 -21.64
C LEU A 76 5.67 1.43 -20.57
N PRO A 77 6.09 0.22 -20.17
CA PRO A 77 7.33 0.06 -19.42
C PRO A 77 8.52 0.75 -20.10
N TRP A 78 9.44 1.28 -19.31
CA TRP A 78 10.58 2.05 -19.84
C TRP A 78 11.43 1.25 -20.86
N ALA A 79 11.58 -0.05 -20.62
CA ALA A 79 12.45 -0.95 -21.38
C ALA A 79 11.95 -1.33 -22.78
N ILE A 80 10.66 -1.12 -23.11
CA ILE A 80 10.15 -1.56 -24.42
C ILE A 80 10.54 -0.60 -25.54
N LYS A 81 11.02 -1.17 -26.65
CA LYS A 81 11.50 -0.48 -27.86
C LYS A 81 10.38 -0.15 -28.84
N ALA A 82 9.25 -0.85 -28.76
CA ALA A 82 8.08 -0.64 -29.60
C ALA A 82 6.81 -0.58 -28.74
N CYS A 83 5.88 0.28 -29.15
CA CYS A 83 4.58 0.38 -28.51
C CYS A 83 3.74 -0.86 -28.82
N ARG A 84 3.23 -1.55 -27.79
CA ARG A 84 2.36 -2.72 -27.98
C ARG A 84 0.97 -2.37 -28.52
N VAL A 85 0.57 -1.10 -28.43
CA VAL A 85 -0.76 -0.64 -28.83
C VAL A 85 -0.77 -0.19 -30.29
N CYS A 86 0.20 0.64 -30.70
CA CYS A 86 0.23 1.21 -32.05
C CYS A 86 1.40 0.73 -32.93
N GLY A 87 2.31 -0.10 -32.40
CA GLY A 87 3.47 -0.59 -33.14
C GLY A 87 4.58 0.44 -33.41
N ALA A 88 4.34 1.73 -33.12
CA ALA A 88 5.34 2.78 -33.32
C ALA A 88 6.61 2.51 -32.49
N ALA A 89 7.76 2.90 -33.04
CA ALA A 89 9.01 2.92 -32.29
C ALA A 89 8.79 3.74 -31.02
N ALA A 90 9.01 3.12 -29.86
CA ALA A 90 8.87 3.78 -28.58
C ALA A 90 10.08 4.70 -28.39
N GLY A 91 10.08 5.82 -29.12
CA GLY A 91 11.07 6.88 -28.99
C GLY A 91 11.29 7.14 -27.51
N THR A 92 12.54 7.07 -27.09
CA THR A 92 12.90 7.47 -25.73
C THR A 92 12.53 8.94 -25.60
N PRO A 93 11.57 9.31 -24.72
CA PRO A 93 11.42 10.71 -24.40
C PRO A 93 12.78 11.19 -23.88
N GLN A 94 13.27 12.32 -24.37
CA GLN A 94 14.46 12.99 -23.83
C GLN A 94 14.11 13.35 -22.38
N ILE A 95 14.56 12.54 -21.42
CA ILE A 95 14.45 12.89 -20.01
C ILE A 95 15.49 13.97 -19.79
N ASP A 96 15.05 15.18 -19.47
CA ASP A 96 15.93 16.19 -18.91
C ASP A 96 16.36 15.72 -17.51
N PRO A 97 17.65 15.36 -17.30
CA PRO A 97 18.14 14.83 -16.03
C PRO A 97 18.08 15.88 -14.90
N SER A 98 17.81 17.14 -15.20
CA SER A 98 17.67 18.20 -14.19
C SER A 98 16.35 18.18 -13.43
N VAL A 99 15.33 17.47 -13.93
CA VAL A 99 14.01 17.39 -13.28
C VAL A 99 14.01 16.27 -12.23
N GLU A 100 14.64 16.54 -11.08
CA GLU A 100 14.48 15.70 -9.89
C GLU A 100 13.04 15.86 -9.36
N VAL A 101 12.16 14.93 -9.73
CA VAL A 101 10.78 14.88 -9.20
C VAL A 101 10.85 14.45 -7.73
N LYS A 102 11.04 15.41 -6.82
CA LYS A 102 10.80 15.20 -5.39
C LYS A 102 9.34 14.77 -5.22
N ARG A 103 9.12 13.58 -4.68
CA ARG A 103 7.78 13.06 -4.33
C ARG A 103 7.55 13.24 -2.83
N PRO A 104 7.14 14.43 -2.35
CA PRO A 104 6.96 14.70 -0.91
C PRO A 104 5.90 13.80 -0.27
N LEU A 105 4.99 13.23 -1.06
CA LEU A 105 3.89 12.38 -0.61
C LEU A 105 4.37 11.09 0.11
N ARG A 106 5.60 10.63 -0.17
CA ARG A 106 6.19 9.42 0.44
C ARG A 106 6.47 9.60 1.94
N SER A 107 6.85 10.80 2.38
CA SER A 107 7.08 11.08 3.81
C SER A 107 5.78 11.31 4.56
N CYS A 108 4.81 12.02 3.98
CA CYS A 108 3.54 12.31 4.66
C CYS A 108 2.74 11.03 4.95
N PHE A 109 2.66 10.09 4.00
CA PHE A 109 1.95 8.83 4.22
C PHE A 109 2.60 7.95 5.29
N LEU A 110 3.94 7.90 5.31
CA LEU A 110 4.69 7.11 6.29
C LEU A 110 4.55 7.71 7.70
N VAL A 111 4.61 9.04 7.82
CA VAL A 111 4.40 9.74 9.09
C VAL A 111 2.96 9.55 9.57
N ALA A 112 1.95 9.68 8.70
CA ALA A 112 0.56 9.45 9.06
C ALA A 112 0.32 8.00 9.52
N PHE A 113 0.92 7.02 8.84
CA PHE A 113 0.89 5.62 9.25
C PHE A 113 1.50 5.41 10.64
N LEU A 114 2.67 5.99 10.89
CA LEU A 114 3.34 5.88 12.19
C LEU A 114 2.52 6.51 13.31
N ILE A 115 1.92 7.67 13.07
CA ILE A 115 1.04 8.35 14.05
C ILE A 115 -0.19 7.50 14.36
N PHE A 116 -0.87 6.97 13.33
CA PHE A 116 -2.04 6.13 13.53
C PHE A 116 -1.70 4.83 14.27
N PHE A 117 -0.62 4.16 13.87
CA PHE A 117 -0.16 2.93 14.52
C PHE A 117 0.19 3.19 15.99
N LEU A 118 0.93 4.28 16.27
CA LEU A 118 1.24 4.70 17.64
C LEU A 118 -0.04 4.94 18.45
N ALA A 119 -1.04 5.63 17.87
CA ALA A 119 -2.30 5.90 18.55
C ALA A 119 -3.05 4.61 18.90
N VAL A 120 -3.12 3.63 17.99
CA VAL A 120 -3.74 2.32 18.25
C VAL A 120 -3.02 1.58 19.38
N VAL A 121 -1.69 1.56 19.35
CA VAL A 121 -0.89 0.92 20.42
C VAL A 121 -1.13 1.60 21.76
N VAL A 122 -1.08 2.92 21.82
CA VAL A 122 -1.30 3.69 23.06
C VAL A 122 -2.72 3.47 23.59
N LEU A 123 -3.75 3.55 22.75
CA LEU A 123 -5.13 3.30 23.18
C LEU A 123 -5.34 1.84 23.61
N GLY A 124 -4.71 0.88 22.93
CA GLY A 124 -4.73 -0.52 23.33
C GLY A 124 -4.07 -0.76 24.69
N LEU A 125 -2.94 -0.11 24.96
CA LEU A 125 -2.27 -0.17 26.27
C LEU A 125 -3.11 0.51 27.36
N ILE A 126 -3.72 1.66 27.07
CA ILE A 126 -4.64 2.32 28.01
C ILE A 126 -5.84 1.41 28.31
N GLY A 127 -6.40 0.74 27.31
CA GLY A 127 -7.47 -0.23 27.52
C GLY A 127 -7.01 -1.44 28.33
N TYR A 128 -5.80 -1.95 28.06
CA TYR A 128 -5.24 -3.09 28.77
C TYR A 128 -4.93 -2.79 30.24
N PHE A 129 -4.29 -1.65 30.53
CA PHE A 129 -3.92 -1.27 31.89
C PHE A 129 -5.02 -0.51 32.65
N GLY A 130 -5.98 0.08 31.93
CA GLY A 130 -7.05 0.90 32.49
C GLY A 130 -8.34 0.16 32.80
N VAL A 131 -8.46 -1.13 32.41
CA VAL A 131 -9.59 -1.98 32.82
C VAL A 131 -9.29 -2.53 34.22
N PRO A 132 -10.03 -2.12 35.27
CA PRO A 132 -9.83 -2.66 36.60
C PRO A 132 -10.28 -4.12 36.65
N ASP A 133 -9.43 -4.99 37.22
CA ASP A 133 -9.76 -6.39 37.46
C ASP A 133 -11.03 -6.49 38.31
N GLN A 134 -12.10 -7.04 37.74
CA GLN A 134 -13.31 -7.33 38.50
C GLN A 134 -13.02 -8.52 39.42
N PRO A 135 -13.36 -8.44 40.71
CA PRO A 135 -13.11 -9.55 41.64
C PRO A 135 -13.90 -10.78 41.18
N VAL A 136 -13.19 -11.89 40.98
CA VAL A 136 -13.79 -13.18 40.68
C VAL A 136 -14.64 -13.58 41.89
N LYS A 137 -15.96 -13.58 41.72
CA LYS A 137 -16.88 -14.14 42.73
C LYS A 137 -16.68 -15.65 42.77
N THR A 138 -15.83 -16.12 43.66
CA THR A 138 -15.79 -17.53 44.05
C THR A 138 -17.02 -17.79 44.92
N ASN A 139 -18.08 -18.37 44.33
CA ASN A 139 -19.13 -18.96 45.15
C ASN A 139 -18.55 -20.18 45.88
N PRO A 140 -18.82 -20.34 47.18
CA PRO A 140 -18.36 -21.47 47.99
C PRO A 140 -18.98 -22.79 47.55
#